data_AF-A0A944CYI1-F1
#
_entry.id   AF-A0A944CYI1-F1
#
_cell.length_a   1.000
_cell.length_b   1.000
_cell.length_c   1.000
_cell.angle_alpha   90.00
_cell.angle_beta   90.00
_cell.angle_gamma   90.00
#
_symmetry.space_group_name_H-M   'P 1'
#
loop_
_entity.id
_entity.type
_entity.pdbx_description
1 polymer ?
#
loop_
_entity_poly.entity_id
_entity_poly.type
_entity_poly.pdbx_seq_one_letter_code
_entity_poly.pdbx_strand_id
1 'polypeptide(L)' 'MPSITIRINEQEKSFLEQFAKFNNQNISELIRQKLFDSIEDEYDITIAEQAYDEYIKAGKQSRPINELFSELNL' A
#
# COMPACT_ATOMS: atom_id res chain seq x y z
N MET A 1 -12.68 17.47 11.54
CA MET A 1 -11.89 16.45 10.81
C MET A 1 -12.74 15.19 10.70
N PRO A 2 -12.70 14.47 9.58
CA PRO A 2 -13.35 13.16 9.48
C PRO A 2 -12.72 12.18 10.49
N SER A 3 -13.54 11.33 11.10
CA SER A 3 -13.13 10.36 12.12
C SER A 3 -13.62 8.96 11.77
N ILE A 4 -12.82 7.95 12.10
CA ILE A 4 -13.18 6.53 11.97
C ILE A 4 -13.29 5.95 13.37
N THR A 5 -14.40 5.27 13.66
CA THR A 5 -14.61 4.55 14.92
C THR A 5 -14.58 3.06 14.66
N ILE A 6 -13.63 2.37 15.27
CA ILE A 6 -13.49 0.92 15.18
C ILE A 6 -13.83 0.33 16.55
N ARG A 7 -14.76 -0.62 16.58
CA ARG A 7 -15.03 -1.41 17.79
C ARG A 7 -14.05 -2.56 17.82
N ILE A 8 -13.36 -2.69 18.95
CA ILE A 8 -12.39 -3.75 19.22
C ILE A 8 -12.68 -4.35 20.59
N ASN A 9 -12.26 -5.59 20.80
CA ASN A 9 -12.29 -6.22 22.12
C ASN A 9 -11.03 -5.86 22.95
N GLU A 10 -11.03 -6.24 24.23
CA GLU A 10 -9.92 -5.90 25.15
C GLU A 10 -8.59 -6.56 24.75
N GLN A 11 -8.61 -7.74 24.14
CA GLN A 11 -7.39 -8.42 23.67
C GLN A 11 -6.77 -7.69 22.49
N GLU A 12 -7.58 -7.32 21.50
CA GLU A 12 -7.17 -6.53 20.33
C GLU A 12 -6.62 -5.17 20.77
N LYS A 13 -7.29 -4.49 21.70
CA LYS A 13 -6.81 -3.23 22.27
C LYS A 13 -5.44 -3.38 22.93
N SER A 14 -5.27 -4.38 23.79
CA SER A 14 -4.00 -4.64 24.47
C SER A 14 -2.87 -4.92 23.47
N PHE A 15 -3.15 -5.70 22.42
CA PHE A 15 -2.20 -5.98 21.36
C PHE A 15 -1.79 -4.71 20.61
N LEU A 16 -2.77 -3.91 20.17
CA LEU A 16 -2.51 -2.65 19.45
C LEU A 16 -1.73 -1.65 20.30
N GLU A 17 -2.02 -1.54 21.60
CA GLU A 17 -1.26 -0.70 22.53
C GLU A 17 0.19 -1.13 22.67
N GLN A 18 0.45 -2.43 22.80
CA GLN A 18 1.80 -2.97 22.88
C GLN A 18 2.58 -2.75 21.58
N PHE A 19 1.92 -2.97 20.44
CA PHE A 19 2.54 -2.78 19.13
C PHE A 19 2.82 -1.31 18.84
N ALA A 20 1.90 -0.40 19.19
CA ALA A 20 2.11 1.04 19.05
C ALA A 20 3.28 1.52 19.92
N LYS A 21 3.36 1.05 21.19
CA LYS A 21 4.49 1.33 22.08
C LYS A 21 5.83 0.85 21.50
N PHE A 22 5.87 -0.36 20.94
CA PHE A 22 7.07 -0.90 20.31
C PHE A 22 7.57 -0.01 19.14
N ASN A 23 6.63 0.56 18.38
CA ASN A 23 6.94 1.45 17.25
C ASN A 23 7.07 2.93 17.65
N ASN A 24 7.03 3.28 18.95
CA ASN A 24 6.99 4.66 19.44
C ASN A 24 5.88 5.52 18.81
N GLN A 25 4.73 4.91 18.53
CA GLN A 25 3.55 5.55 17.92
C GLN A 25 2.35 5.49 18.87
N ASN A 26 1.33 6.33 18.63
CA ASN A 26 0.01 6.10 19.22
C ASN A 26 -0.84 5.15 18.35
N ILE A 27 -1.93 4.59 18.90
CA ILE A 27 -2.79 3.64 18.18
C ILE A 27 -3.36 4.26 16.90
N SER A 28 -3.76 5.54 16.93
CA SER A 28 -4.35 6.21 15.77
C SER A 28 -3.35 6.38 14.62
N GLU A 29 -2.09 6.69 14.93
CA GLU A 29 -1.00 6.77 13.95
C GLU A 29 -0.70 5.40 13.36
N LEU A 30 -0.55 4.40 14.21
CA LEU A 30 -0.28 3.03 13.81
C LEU A 30 -1.37 2.50 12.87
N ILE A 31 -2.65 2.64 13.27
CA ILE A 31 -3.79 2.18 12.47
C ILE A 31 -3.88 2.94 11.16
N ARG A 32 -3.69 4.27 11.18
CA ARG A 32 -3.71 5.08 9.96
C ARG A 32 -2.62 4.61 9.00
N GLN A 33 -1.39 4.48 9.47
CA GLN A 33 -0.27 4.05 8.64
C GLN A 33 -0.55 2.66 8.08
N LYS A 34 -0.85 1.67 8.93
CA LYS A 34 -1.06 0.29 8.48
C LYS A 34 -2.25 0.13 7.54
N LEU A 35 -3.31 0.92 7.72
CA LEU A 35 -4.43 0.94 6.80
C LEU A 35 -4.00 1.43 5.41
N PHE A 36 -3.29 2.56 5.33
CA PHE A 36 -2.82 3.08 4.05
C PHE A 36 -1.76 2.19 3.40
N ASP A 37 -0.80 1.68 4.18
CA ASP A 37 0.18 0.68 3.71
C ASP A 37 -0.54 -0.50 3.03
N SER A 38 -1.58 -1.05 3.67
CA SER A 38 -2.32 -2.20 3.12
C SER A 38 -3.12 -1.89 1.85
N ILE A 39 -3.63 -0.65 1.73
CA ILE A 39 -4.36 -0.21 0.55
C ILE A 39 -3.39 0.01 -0.62
N GLU A 40 -2.23 0.59 -0.34
CA GLU A 40 -1.15 0.79 -1.31
C GLU A 40 -0.64 -0.55 -1.84
N ASP A 41 -0.36 -1.51 -0.95
CA ASP A 41 0.06 -2.86 -1.34
C ASP A 41 -0.96 -3.54 -2.28
N GLU A 42 -2.27 -3.48 -1.96
CA GLU A 42 -3.32 -4.07 -2.80
C GLU A 42 -3.44 -3.35 -4.16
N TYR A 43 -3.29 -2.03 -4.16
CA TYR A 43 -3.32 -1.22 -5.38
C TYR A 43 -2.12 -1.53 -6.28
N ASP A 44 -0.91 -1.56 -5.71
CA ASP A 44 0.33 -1.84 -6.43
C ASP A 44 0.32 -3.24 -7.06
N ILE A 45 -0.15 -4.25 -6.32
CA ILE A 45 -0.33 -5.61 -6.86
C ILE A 45 -1.28 -5.58 -8.06
N THR A 46 -2.44 -4.92 -7.91
CA THR A 46 -3.45 -4.86 -8.97
C THR A 46 -2.89 -4.19 -10.24
N ILE A 47 -2.18 -3.08 -10.09
CA ILE A 47 -1.58 -2.36 -11.22
C ILE A 47 -0.45 -3.19 -11.87
N ALA A 48 0.39 -3.85 -11.07
CA ALA A 48 1.44 -4.71 -11.57
C ALA A 48 0.89 -5.90 -12.37
N GLU A 49 -0.18 -6.54 -11.89
CA GLU A 49 -0.87 -7.62 -12.60
C GLU A 49 -1.43 -7.14 -13.95
N GLN A 50 -2.08 -5.97 -13.96
CA GLN A 50 -2.60 -5.38 -15.20
C GLN A 50 -1.49 -5.09 -16.22
N ALA A 51 -0.42 -4.44 -15.77
CA ALA A 51 0.74 -4.13 -16.63
C ALA A 51 1.40 -5.41 -17.17
N TYR A 52 1.49 -6.44 -16.34
CA TYR A 52 2.03 -7.74 -16.76
C TYR A 52 1.13 -8.41 -17.80
N ASP A 53 -0.19 -8.44 -17.59
CA ASP A 53 -1.14 -8.99 -18.54
C ASP A 53 -1.09 -8.28 -19.90
N GLU A 54 -0.97 -6.96 -19.91
CA GLU A 54 -0.79 -6.17 -21.13
C GLU A 54 0.53 -6.52 -21.84
N TYR A 55 1.63 -6.64 -21.11
CA TYR A 55 2.92 -7.06 -21.66
C TYR A 55 2.85 -8.46 -22.29
N ILE A 56 2.17 -9.41 -21.64
CA ILE A 56 1.96 -10.76 -22.19
C ILE A 56 1.10 -10.71 -23.47
N LYS A 57 -0.01 -9.95 -23.46
CA LYS A 57 -0.89 -9.79 -24.63
C LYS A 57 -0.19 -9.09 -25.79
N ALA A 58 0.74 -8.18 -25.52
CA ALA A 58 1.58 -7.52 -26.51
C ALA A 58 2.70 -8.43 -27.08
N GLY A 59 2.76 -9.71 -26.69
CA GLY A 59 3.75 -10.65 -27.20
C GLY A 59 5.13 -10.47 -26.58
N LYS A 60 5.21 -9.93 -25.36
CA LYS A 60 6.45 -9.75 -24.59
C LYS A 60 7.47 -8.83 -25.24
N GLN A 61 7.00 -7.86 -26.03
CA GLN A 61 7.86 -6.93 -26.75
C GLN A 61 8.59 -5.99 -25.79
N SER A 62 9.91 -5.88 -25.94
CA SER A 62 10.70 -4.86 -25.27
C SER A 62 10.57 -3.52 -25.98
N ARG A 63 10.62 -2.42 -25.22
CA ARG A 63 10.75 -1.07 -25.76
C ARG A 63 12.04 -0.39 -25.29
N PRO A 64 12.60 0.54 -26.07
CA PRO A 64 13.76 1.34 -25.68
C PRO A 64 13.56 2.10 -24.36
N ILE A 65 14.57 2.12 -23.49
CA ILE A 65 14.49 2.75 -22.16
C ILE A 65 14.30 4.29 -22.20
N ASN A 66 14.75 4.94 -23.29
CA ASN A 66 14.57 6.37 -23.50
C ASN A 66 13.09 6.77 -23.67
N GLU A 67 12.24 5.87 -24.17
CA GLU A 67 10.79 6.11 -24.24
C GLU A 67 10.20 6.19 -22.82
N LEU A 68 10.61 5.29 -21.93
CA LEU A 68 10.20 5.33 -20.52
C LEU A 68 10.65 6.63 -19.83
N PHE A 69 11.89 7.07 -20.03
CA PHE A 69 12.36 8.33 -19.42
C PHE A 69 11.58 9.54 -19.93
N SER A 70 11.26 9.56 -21.23
CA SER A 70 10.41 10.61 -21.81
C SER A 70 9.01 10.62 -21.21
N GLU A 71 8.40 9.46 -20.98
CA GLU A 71 7.08 9.33 -20.32
C GLU A 71 7.09 9.80 -18.86
N LEU A 72 8.19 9.52 -18.14
CA LEU A 72 8.35 9.88 -16.72
C LEU A 72 8.84 11.32 -16.51
N ASN A 73 9.11 12.08 -17.57
CA ASN A 73 9.75 13.40 -17.54
C ASN A 73 11.09 13.38 -16.76
N LEU A 74 11.91 12.36 -17.00
CA LEU A 74 13.24 12.16 -16.41
C LEU A 74 14.37 12.48 -17.41
#